data_AF-A0A800CDG2-F1
#
_entry.id   AF-A0A800CDG2-F1
#
_cell.length_a   1.000
_cell.length_b   1.000
_cell.length_c   1.000
_cell.angle_alpha   90.00
_cell.angle_beta   90.00
_cell.angle_gamma   90.00
#
_symmetry.space_group_name_H-M   'P 1'
#
loop_
_entity.id
_entity.type
_entity.pdbx_description
1 polymer ?
#
loop_
_entity_poly.entity_id
_entity_poly.type
_entity_poly.pdbx_seq_one_letter_code
_entity_poly.pdbx_strand_id
1 'polypeptide(L)' 'MRKQNFTQKVSVVFAFVFYIAAVVSIAAAGYFYTQFGGNHPAVAAWSAAIVFFVGGGVVLHVMGKADIPDFKIK' A
#
# COMPACT_ATOMS: atom_id res chain seq x y z
N MET A 1 13.14 -22.92 -5.99
CA MET A 1 12.26 -21.81 -5.57
C MET A 1 11.12 -22.41 -4.76
N ARG A 2 11.02 -22.11 -3.47
CA ARG A 2 10.03 -22.67 -2.55
C ARG A 2 8.62 -22.20 -2.98
N LYS A 3 7.62 -23.08 -3.00
CA LYS A 3 6.25 -22.74 -3.43
C LYS A 3 5.69 -21.67 -2.50
N GLN A 4 5.34 -20.50 -3.05
CA GLN A 4 4.63 -19.47 -2.29
C GLN A 4 3.25 -20.00 -1.87
N ASN A 5 2.94 -19.83 -0.59
CA ASN A 5 1.64 -20.20 -0.03
C ASN A 5 0.55 -19.25 -0.53
N PHE A 6 -0.71 -19.70 -0.59
CA PHE A 6 -1.85 -18.91 -1.09
C PHE A 6 -1.93 -17.53 -0.42
N THR A 7 -1.71 -17.47 0.89
CA THR A 7 -1.69 -16.23 1.68
C THR A 7 -0.63 -15.24 1.19
N GLN A 8 0.57 -15.71 0.82
CA GLN A 8 1.63 -14.84 0.28
C GLN A 8 1.24 -14.23 -1.06
N LYS A 9 0.61 -15.03 -1.94
CA LYS A 9 0.14 -14.54 -3.23
C LYS A 9 -0.94 -13.47 -3.06
N VAL A 10 -1.85 -13.66 -2.10
CA VAL A 10 -2.85 -12.66 -1.74
C VAL A 10 -2.18 -11.39 -1.21
N SER A 11 -1.20 -11.50 -0.31
CA SER A 11 -0.45 -10.34 0.18
C SER A 11 0.21 -9.53 -0.94
N VAL A 12 0.82 -10.18 -1.94
CA VAL A 12 1.40 -9.47 -3.10
C VAL A 12 0.32 -8.74 -3.91
N VAL A 13 -0.83 -9.38 -4.15
CA VAL A 13 -1.93 -8.73 -4.90
C VAL A 13 -2.42 -7.48 -4.16
N PHE A 14 -2.63 -7.57 -2.84
CA PHE A 14 -3.03 -6.41 -2.04
C PHE A 14 -1.95 -5.33 -1.99
N ALA A 15 -0.66 -5.70 -2.01
CA ALA A 15 0.42 -4.73 -2.11
C ALA A 15 0.32 -3.87 -3.38
N PHE A 16 0.01 -4.49 -4.53
CA PHE A 16 -0.21 -3.75 -5.78
C PHE A 16 -1.44 -2.83 -5.70
N VAL A 17 -2.53 -3.30 -5.09
CA VAL A 17 -3.72 -2.45 -4.86
C VAL A 17 -3.37 -1.24 -4.00
N PHE A 18 -2.57 -1.42 -2.95
CA PHE A 18 -2.08 -0.33 -2.10
C PHE A 18 -1.23 0.67 -2.89
N TYR A 19 -0.32 0.20 -3.74
CA TYR A 19 0.46 1.12 -4.58
C TYR A 19 -0.40 1.89 -5.59
N ILE A 20 -1.41 1.26 -6.18
CA ILE A 20 -2.36 1.96 -7.06
C ILE A 20 -3.12 3.02 -6.27
N ALA A 21 -3.61 2.69 -5.07
CA ALA A 21 -4.28 3.64 -4.19
C ALA A 21 -3.38 4.81 -3.76
N ALA A 22 -2.08 4.56 -3.56
CA ALA A 22 -1.10 5.62 -3.30
C ALA A 22 -0.98 6.58 -4.49
N VAL A 23 -0.89 6.06 -5.73
CA VAL A 23 -0.84 6.88 -6.95
C VAL A 23 -2.10 7.73 -7.10
N VAL A 24 -3.28 7.15 -6.85
CA VAL A 24 -4.56 7.89 -6.88
C VAL A 24 -4.58 8.97 -5.79
N SER A 25 -4.06 8.67 -4.60
CA SER A 25 -3.98 9.63 -3.49
C SER A 25 -3.04 10.79 -3.79
N ILE A 26 -1.93 10.55 -4.50
CA ILE A 26 -1.04 11.62 -4.99
C ILE A 26 -1.80 12.55 -5.96
N ALA A 27 -2.53 11.98 -6.93
CA ALA A 27 -3.31 12.76 -7.88
C ALA A 27 -4.40 13.59 -7.17
N ALA A 28 -5.12 12.98 -6.22
CA ALA A 28 -6.12 13.67 -5.42
C ALA A 28 -5.50 14.80 -4.58
N ALA A 29 -4.39 14.54 -3.88
CA ALA A 29 -3.68 15.56 -3.12
C ALA A 29 -3.26 16.75 -4.00
N GLY A 30 -2.73 16.48 -5.20
CA GLY A 30 -2.38 17.52 -6.17
C GLY A 30 -3.58 18.34 -6.62
N TYR A 31 -4.70 17.69 -6.97
CA TYR A 31 -5.93 18.37 -7.34
C TYR A 31 -6.44 19.28 -6.20
N PHE A 32 -6.58 18.76 -4.99
CA PHE A 32 -7.03 19.55 -3.83
C PHE A 32 -6.06 20.66 -3.45
N TYR A 33 -4.75 20.47 -3.64
CA TYR A 33 -3.74 21.51 -3.43
C TYR A 33 -3.95 22.69 -4.37
N THR A 34 -4.23 22.43 -5.65
CA THR A 34 -4.49 23.52 -6.62
C THR A 34 -5.79 24.29 -6.34
N GLN A 35 -6.78 23.66 -5.70
CA GLN A 35 -8.07 24.30 -5.41
C GLN A 35 -8.11 25.05 -4.08
N PHE A 36 -7.52 24.48 -3.02
CA PHE A 36 -7.68 24.98 -1.66
C PHE A 36 -6.36 25.40 -0.99
N GLY A 37 -5.22 25.20 -1.65
CA GLY A 37 -3.90 25.43 -1.09
C GLY A 37 -3.46 24.36 -0.07
N GLY A 38 -2.21 24.45 0.38
CA GLY A 38 -1.56 23.41 1.20
C GLY A 38 -2.13 23.21 2.61
N ASN A 39 -2.78 24.23 3.19
CA ASN A 39 -3.27 24.18 4.57
C ASN A 39 -4.69 23.62 4.69
N HIS A 40 -5.31 23.19 3.59
CA HIS A 40 -6.65 22.64 3.62
C HIS A 40 -6.67 21.22 4.22
N PRO A 41 -7.60 20.89 5.13
CA PRO A 41 -7.68 19.57 5.76
C PRO A 41 -7.73 18.40 4.76
N ALA A 42 -8.35 18.60 3.60
CA ALA A 42 -8.40 17.59 2.55
C ALA A 42 -6.98 17.25 2.02
N VAL A 43 -6.13 18.24 1.81
CA VAL A 43 -4.75 18.03 1.33
C VAL A 43 -3.93 17.28 2.39
N ALA A 44 -4.11 17.64 3.67
CA ALA A 44 -3.48 16.92 4.78
C ALA A 44 -3.95 15.46 4.87
N ALA A 45 -5.24 15.20 4.69
CA ALA A 45 -5.80 13.84 4.70
C ALA A 45 -5.26 13.00 3.52
N TRP A 46 -5.26 13.56 2.30
CA TRP A 46 -4.73 12.86 1.13
C TRP A 46 -3.23 12.62 1.22
N SER A 47 -2.46 13.57 1.75
CA SER A 47 -1.02 13.38 1.98
C SER A 47 -0.73 12.30 3.02
N ALA A 48 -1.49 12.21 4.11
CA ALA A 48 -1.39 11.11 5.05
C ALA A 48 -1.76 9.75 4.41
N ALA A 49 -2.79 9.73 3.56
CA ALA A 49 -3.21 8.52 2.85
C ALA A 49 -2.09 7.98 1.94
N ILE A 50 -1.31 8.85 1.29
CA ILE A 50 -0.15 8.45 0.48
C ILE A 50 0.84 7.65 1.33
N VAL A 51 1.22 8.17 2.50
CA VAL A 51 2.19 7.51 3.40
C VAL A 51 1.65 6.16 3.88
N PHE A 52 0.36 6.11 4.24
CA PHE A 52 -0.29 4.87 4.65
C PHE A 52 -0.29 3.81 3.55
N PHE A 53 -0.68 4.17 2.33
CA PHE A 53 -0.77 3.23 1.22
C PHE A 53 0.61 2.78 0.73
N VAL A 54 1.60 3.68 0.68
CA VAL A 54 2.98 3.30 0.33
C VAL A 54 3.57 2.38 1.41
N GLY A 55 3.46 2.76 2.68
CA GLY A 55 3.98 1.97 3.81
C GLY A 55 3.34 0.59 3.89
N GLY A 56 2.00 0.54 3.87
CA GLY A 56 1.25 -0.72 3.87
C GLY A 56 1.55 -1.59 2.64
N GLY A 57 1.69 -0.98 1.46
CA GLY A 57 2.07 -1.67 0.23
C GLY A 57 3.44 -2.34 0.35
N VAL A 58 4.45 -1.63 0.89
CA VAL A 58 5.79 -2.20 1.12
C VAL A 58 5.74 -3.38 2.08
N VAL A 59 5.04 -3.26 3.20
CA VAL A 59 4.93 -4.37 4.19
C VAL A 59 4.29 -5.60 3.55
N LEU A 60 3.17 -5.43 2.82
CA LEU A 60 2.48 -6.52 2.14
C LEU A 60 3.34 -7.15 1.04
N HIS A 61 4.12 -6.34 0.32
CA HIS A 61 5.03 -6.83 -0.72
C HIS A 61 6.16 -7.67 -0.12
N VAL A 62 6.77 -7.19 0.97
CA VAL A 62 7.82 -7.91 1.70
C VAL A 62 7.27 -9.22 2.28
N MET A 63 6.11 -9.17 2.95
CA MET A 63 5.44 -10.35 3.50
C MET A 63 5.11 -11.39 2.43
N GLY A 64 4.65 -10.95 1.25
CA GLY A 64 4.35 -11.83 0.13
C GLY A 64 5.59 -12.41 -0.55
N LYS A 65 6.76 -11.76 -0.43
CA LYS A 65 8.03 -12.24 -0.99
C LYS A 65 8.94 -12.96 0.02
N ALA A 66 8.64 -12.88 1.31
CA ALA A 66 9.43 -13.52 2.34
C ALA A 66 9.43 -15.05 2.15
N ASP A 67 10.60 -15.67 2.24
CA ASP A 67 10.73 -17.13 2.26
C ASP A 67 10.44 -17.63 3.68
N ILE A 68 9.15 -17.66 4.03
CA ILE A 68 8.69 -18.11 5.34
C ILE A 68 8.45 -19.62 5.26
N PRO A 69 9.13 -20.44 6.08
CA PRO A 69 8.80 -21.85 6.21
C PRO A 69 7.36 -22.02 6.66
N ASP A 70 6.65 -22.98 6.07
CA ASP A 70 5.28 -23.30 6.48
C ASP A 70 5.32 -23.93 7.90
N PHE A 71 4.87 -23.16 8.90
CA PHE A 71 4.77 -23.60 10.30
C PHE A 71 3.44 -24.29 10.60
N LYS A 72 2.76 -24.88 9.61
CA LYS A 72 1.60 -25.74 9.86
C LYS A 72 1.97 -26.87 10.82
N ILE A 73 1.54 -26.72 12.07
CA ILE A 73 1.42 -27.81 13.02
C ILE A 73 0.26 -28.67 12.50
N LYS A 74 0.55 -29.93 12.17
CA LYS A 74 -0.44 -30.93 11.71
C LYS A 74 -1.37 -31.32 12.85
#